data_AF-A0A9D7BQV5-F1
#
_entry.id   AF-A0A9D7BQV5-F1
#
_cell.length_a   1.000
_cell.length_b   1.000
_cell.length_c   1.000
_cell.angle_alpha   90.00
_cell.angle_beta   90.00
_cell.angle_gamma   90.00
#
_symmetry.space_group_name_H-M   'P 1'
#
loop_
_entity.id
_entity.type
_entity.pdbx_description
1 polymer ?
#
loop_
_entity_poly.entity_id
_entity_poly.type
_entity_poly.pdbx_seq_one_letter_code
_entity_poly.pdbx_strand_id
1 'polypeptide(L)'
;MKPRYILHIFLFLLMAVFFTTCEKDEKTNTLPVIQSVTVTPGTINANGMVTIAVVASDADKDPLSYAYTVTGGSITGTGPSVSWTAPSTEGAHSVSVTVRDGKGGESKLSASLNVLKPITQVTGTASFVAGVSGDLANAKVSLYTSLENFELNQPVRFVAVSGTGGNVTFTIPDVLPGNYYLSVWKDNNNSKELDKGDFIGIYGEINLGAYSFSELQVKEGETTNCIIDMWILDFNTPPLITSFNVFPTTLNPGQRANVSVEAIDDDNDALTYQYSVNGGFIIGTGTNVQWEAPLTPGDCNIV
;
A
#
# COMPACT_ATOMS: atom_id res chain seq x y z
N MET A 1 -15.98 -130.02 -39.27
CA MET A 1 -15.97 -128.92 -40.27
C MET A 1 -15.68 -127.62 -39.54
N LYS A 2 -14.73 -126.82 -40.04
CA LYS A 2 -14.23 -125.58 -39.41
C LYS A 2 -15.34 -124.53 -39.25
N PRO A 3 -15.37 -123.72 -38.17
CA PRO A 3 -16.23 -122.55 -38.11
C PRO A 3 -15.59 -121.40 -38.90
N ARG A 4 -16.40 -120.70 -39.71
CA ARG A 4 -16.05 -119.45 -40.38
C ARG A 4 -16.62 -118.28 -39.57
N TYR A 5 -15.77 -117.37 -39.11
CA TYR A 5 -16.13 -116.00 -38.77
C TYR A 5 -15.78 -115.10 -39.96
N ILE A 6 -16.52 -114.00 -40.16
CA ILE A 6 -16.11 -112.68 -40.74
C ILE A 6 -17.41 -111.85 -40.86
N LEU A 7 -17.68 -110.93 -39.91
CA LEU A 7 -17.21 -109.54 -39.80
C LEU A 7 -18.12 -108.56 -40.57
N HIS A 8 -19.05 -107.91 -39.86
CA HIS A 8 -19.75 -106.72 -40.34
C HIS A 8 -18.92 -105.48 -39.95
N ILE A 9 -18.49 -104.72 -40.96
CA ILE A 9 -17.79 -103.44 -40.79
C ILE A 9 -18.84 -102.37 -40.52
N PHE A 10 -18.88 -101.82 -39.30
CA PHE A 10 -19.59 -100.57 -39.00
C PHE A 10 -18.58 -99.42 -39.02
N LEU A 11 -18.75 -98.51 -39.98
CA LEU A 11 -17.99 -97.28 -40.11
C LEU A 11 -18.51 -96.26 -39.08
N PHE A 12 -17.77 -96.04 -37.98
CA PHE A 12 -18.04 -94.98 -37.02
C PHE A 12 -17.39 -93.67 -37.50
N LEU A 13 -18.23 -92.70 -37.88
CA LEU A 13 -17.83 -91.34 -38.21
C LEU A 13 -17.36 -90.63 -36.92
N LEU A 14 -16.07 -90.33 -36.81
CA LEU A 14 -15.47 -89.62 -35.68
C LEU A 14 -15.70 -88.11 -35.87
N MET A 15 -16.72 -87.55 -35.21
CA MET A 15 -16.93 -86.10 -35.16
C MET A 15 -15.94 -85.49 -34.17
N ALA A 16 -14.89 -84.84 -34.68
CA ALA A 16 -13.96 -84.07 -33.87
C ALA A 16 -14.67 -82.81 -33.34
N VAL A 17 -15.04 -82.82 -32.06
CA VAL A 17 -15.47 -81.62 -31.34
C VAL A 17 -14.22 -80.81 -31.04
N PHE A 18 -13.99 -79.74 -31.81
CA PHE A 18 -13.02 -78.72 -31.45
C PHE A 18 -13.56 -77.97 -30.25
N PHE A 19 -13.05 -78.28 -29.05
CA PHE A 19 -13.18 -77.37 -27.92
C PHE A 19 -12.31 -76.15 -28.22
N THR A 20 -12.89 -75.10 -28.79
CA THR A 20 -12.29 -73.78 -28.72
C THR A 20 -12.40 -73.35 -27.26
N THR A 21 -11.36 -73.67 -26.50
CA THR A 21 -11.09 -73.01 -25.23
C THR A 21 -10.92 -71.53 -25.54
N CYS A 22 -11.91 -70.73 -25.18
CA CYS A 22 -11.72 -69.30 -25.07
C CYS A 22 -10.81 -69.10 -23.85
N GLU A 23 -9.49 -69.09 -24.05
CA GLU A 23 -8.60 -68.48 -23.07
C GLU A 23 -9.01 -67.01 -23.01
N LYS A 24 -9.78 -66.67 -21.98
CA LYS A 24 -9.97 -65.28 -21.59
C LYS A 24 -8.59 -64.82 -21.14
N ASP A 25 -7.88 -64.15 -22.04
CA ASP A 25 -6.60 -63.51 -21.77
C ASP A 25 -6.88 -62.41 -20.73
N GLU A 26 -6.80 -62.76 -19.45
CA GLU A 26 -7.00 -61.87 -18.31
C GLU A 26 -5.78 -60.95 -18.24
N LYS A 27 -5.72 -59.96 -19.14
CA LYS A 27 -4.70 -58.93 -19.11
C LYS A 27 -4.72 -58.27 -17.73
N THR A 28 -3.63 -58.43 -16.98
CA THR A 28 -3.48 -57.80 -15.66
C THR A 28 -3.41 -56.29 -15.86
N ASN A 29 -4.20 -55.53 -15.09
CA ASN A 29 -4.23 -54.08 -15.14
C ASN A 29 -2.88 -53.46 -14.73
N THR A 30 -2.42 -52.46 -15.46
CA THR A 30 -1.22 -51.67 -15.17
C THR A 30 -1.61 -50.46 -14.35
N LEU A 31 -0.77 -50.06 -13.38
CA LEU A 31 -1.01 -48.86 -12.60
C LEU A 31 -0.84 -47.59 -13.46
N PRO A 32 -1.62 -46.52 -13.20
CA PRO A 32 -1.40 -45.24 -13.85
C PRO A 32 -0.05 -44.65 -13.42
N VAL A 33 0.59 -43.85 -14.28
CA VAL A 33 1.87 -43.18 -14.00
C VAL A 33 1.67 -41.67 -14.04
N ILE A 34 2.14 -40.96 -13.01
CA ILE A 34 2.18 -39.49 -12.99
C ILE A 34 3.58 -39.05 -13.43
N GLN A 35 3.68 -38.39 -14.59
CA GLN A 35 4.95 -37.85 -15.09
C GLN A 35 5.34 -36.54 -14.39
N SER A 36 4.37 -35.66 -14.10
CA SER A 36 4.63 -34.39 -13.41
C SER A 36 3.39 -33.82 -12.74
N VAL A 37 3.61 -33.12 -11.63
CA VAL A 37 2.66 -32.18 -11.02
C VAL A 37 3.37 -30.82 -10.93
N THR A 38 2.80 -29.81 -11.56
CA THR A 38 3.37 -28.45 -11.62
C THR A 38 2.42 -27.45 -10.99
N VAL A 39 2.95 -26.54 -10.16
CA VAL A 39 2.21 -25.43 -9.57
C VAL A 39 2.75 -24.13 -10.16
N THR A 40 1.88 -23.35 -10.81
CA THR A 40 2.27 -22.14 -11.53
C THR A 40 1.38 -20.96 -11.16
N PRO A 41 1.93 -19.86 -10.61
CA PRO A 41 3.33 -19.70 -10.16
C PRO A 41 3.65 -20.57 -8.92
N GLY A 42 4.92 -20.91 -8.73
CA GLY A 42 5.39 -21.67 -7.55
C GLY A 42 5.58 -20.82 -6.29
N THR A 43 5.45 -19.50 -6.40
CA THR A 43 5.44 -18.56 -5.27
C THR A 43 4.36 -17.51 -5.51
N ILE A 44 3.55 -17.21 -4.49
CA ILE A 44 2.42 -16.28 -4.59
C ILE A 44 2.18 -15.59 -3.24
N ASN A 45 1.56 -14.41 -3.24
CA ASN A 45 1.05 -13.83 -2.00
C ASN A 45 -0.13 -14.66 -1.46
N ALA A 46 -0.33 -14.63 -0.15
CA ALA A 46 -1.51 -15.18 0.50
C ALA A 46 -2.82 -14.80 -0.21
N ASN A 47 -3.76 -15.76 -0.24
CA ASN A 47 -5.03 -15.70 -0.99
C ASN A 47 -4.91 -15.58 -2.52
N GLY A 48 -3.70 -15.56 -3.08
CA GLY A 48 -3.48 -15.57 -4.53
C GLY A 48 -3.89 -16.91 -5.15
N MET A 49 -4.12 -16.89 -6.47
CA MET A 49 -4.56 -18.04 -7.23
C MET A 49 -3.42 -18.60 -8.09
N VAL A 50 -3.24 -19.91 -8.06
CA VAL A 50 -2.26 -20.63 -8.88
C VAL A 50 -2.92 -21.78 -9.63
N THR A 51 -2.31 -22.22 -10.73
CA THR A 51 -2.76 -23.38 -11.49
C THR A 51 -1.95 -24.60 -11.12
N ILE A 52 -2.62 -25.72 -10.85
CA ILE A 52 -2.01 -27.04 -10.77
C ILE A 52 -2.24 -27.75 -12.09
N ALA A 53 -1.17 -28.24 -12.71
CA ALA A 53 -1.22 -29.06 -13.91
C ALA A 53 -0.60 -30.43 -13.65
N VAL A 54 -1.30 -31.49 -14.06
CA VAL A 54 -0.91 -32.88 -13.88
C VAL A 54 -0.75 -33.53 -15.25
N VAL A 55 0.40 -34.15 -15.48
CA VAL A 55 0.64 -35.02 -16.63
C VAL A 55 0.67 -36.44 -16.11
N ALA A 56 -0.30 -37.25 -16.53
CA ALA A 56 -0.42 -38.64 -16.17
C ALA A 56 -0.85 -39.48 -17.38
N SER A 57 -0.49 -40.76 -17.38
CA SER A 57 -0.84 -41.70 -18.45
C SER A 57 -1.12 -43.07 -17.89
N ASP A 58 -1.93 -43.84 -18.60
CA ASP A 58 -2.17 -45.24 -18.33
C ASP A 58 -1.78 -46.09 -19.55
N ALA A 59 -1.10 -47.22 -19.31
CA ALA A 59 -0.59 -48.09 -20.37
C ALA A 59 -1.70 -48.92 -21.03
N ASP A 60 -2.75 -49.23 -20.29
CA ASP A 60 -3.96 -49.90 -20.74
C ASP A 60 -4.95 -48.94 -21.41
N LYS A 61 -4.67 -47.63 -21.33
CA LYS A 61 -5.48 -46.51 -21.81
C LYS A 61 -6.81 -46.40 -21.06
N ASP A 62 -6.83 -46.83 -19.80
CA ASP A 62 -7.99 -46.65 -18.94
C ASP A 62 -8.22 -45.16 -18.62
N PRO A 63 -9.48 -44.70 -18.53
CA PRO A 63 -9.79 -43.33 -18.17
C PRO A 63 -9.29 -42.97 -16.76
N LEU A 64 -8.60 -41.84 -16.65
CA LEU A 64 -8.02 -41.38 -15.39
C LEU A 64 -8.94 -40.42 -14.63
N SER A 65 -9.03 -40.62 -13.32
CA SER A 65 -9.67 -39.71 -12.37
C SER A 65 -8.65 -39.11 -11.41
N TYR A 66 -8.90 -37.87 -10.97
CA TYR A 66 -7.95 -37.05 -10.22
C TYR A 66 -8.59 -36.58 -8.92
N ALA A 67 -7.89 -36.79 -7.81
CA ALA A 67 -8.27 -36.25 -6.50
C ALA A 67 -7.11 -35.42 -5.93
N TYR A 68 -7.43 -34.24 -5.42
CA TYR A 68 -6.47 -33.29 -4.90
C TYR A 68 -6.66 -33.10 -3.40
N THR A 69 -5.55 -32.98 -2.67
CA THR A 69 -5.55 -32.63 -1.25
C THR A 69 -4.47 -31.57 -1.03
N VAL A 70 -4.83 -30.47 -0.35
CA VAL A 70 -3.91 -29.37 -0.08
C VAL A 70 -3.72 -29.18 1.41
N THR A 71 -2.53 -28.76 1.83
CA THR A 71 -2.24 -28.46 3.24
C THR A 71 -2.84 -27.12 3.71
N GLY A 72 -3.39 -26.32 2.79
CA GLY A 72 -4.05 -25.05 3.09
C GLY A 72 -4.73 -24.47 1.85
N GLY A 73 -5.69 -23.57 2.06
CA GLY A 73 -6.47 -22.96 0.97
C GLY A 73 -7.54 -23.90 0.40
N SER A 74 -7.87 -23.74 -0.88
CA SER A 74 -8.92 -24.54 -1.54
C SER A 74 -8.64 -24.80 -3.01
N ILE A 75 -9.11 -25.96 -3.50
CA ILE A 75 -9.06 -26.35 -4.91
C ILE A 75 -10.41 -26.08 -5.57
N THR A 76 -10.38 -25.50 -6.77
CA THR A 76 -11.55 -25.34 -7.63
C THR A 76 -11.29 -26.01 -8.99
N GLY A 77 -12.23 -26.84 -9.42
CA GLY A 77 -12.15 -27.60 -10.68
C GLY A 77 -11.87 -29.09 -10.48
N THR A 78 -11.83 -29.83 -11.59
CA THR A 78 -11.59 -31.27 -11.63
C THR A 78 -10.74 -31.63 -12.84
N GLY A 79 -10.24 -32.87 -12.89
CA GLY A 79 -9.41 -33.36 -14.00
C GLY A 79 -7.93 -33.01 -13.84
N PRO A 80 -7.15 -33.01 -14.93
CA PRO A 80 -5.68 -32.85 -14.89
C PRO A 80 -5.21 -31.41 -14.67
N SER A 81 -6.12 -30.44 -14.67
CA SER A 81 -5.79 -29.03 -14.45
C SER A 81 -6.84 -28.40 -13.54
N VAL A 82 -6.41 -27.86 -12.41
CA VAL A 82 -7.28 -27.23 -11.40
C VAL A 82 -6.69 -25.92 -10.90
N SER A 83 -7.54 -25.07 -10.34
CA SER A 83 -7.11 -23.84 -9.66
C SER A 83 -6.93 -24.10 -8.17
N TRP A 84 -5.87 -23.56 -7.58
CA TRP A 84 -5.59 -23.57 -6.14
C TRP A 84 -5.54 -22.14 -5.61
N THR A 85 -6.49 -21.80 -4.75
CA THR A 85 -6.44 -20.57 -3.95
C THR A 85 -5.55 -20.82 -2.74
N ALA A 86 -4.44 -20.08 -2.65
CA ALA A 86 -3.49 -20.17 -1.54
C ALA A 86 -4.16 -19.79 -0.20
N PRO A 87 -3.71 -20.36 0.93
CA PRO A 87 -4.16 -19.92 2.26
C PRO A 87 -3.74 -18.48 2.57
N SER A 88 -4.28 -17.93 3.67
CA SER A 88 -3.90 -16.62 4.20
C SER A 88 -2.58 -16.63 4.98
N THR A 89 -2.12 -17.81 5.39
CA THR A 89 -0.87 -18.00 6.15
C THR A 89 0.33 -18.12 5.22
N GLU A 90 1.41 -17.44 5.55
CA GLU A 90 2.68 -17.57 4.82
C GLU A 90 3.37 -18.93 5.10
N GLY A 91 4.27 -19.31 4.19
CA GLY A 91 5.11 -20.49 4.28
C GLY A 91 4.90 -21.49 3.15
N ALA A 92 5.57 -22.63 3.29
CA ALA A 92 5.46 -23.71 2.32
C ALA A 92 4.17 -24.51 2.53
N HIS A 93 3.35 -24.58 1.49
CA HIS A 93 2.20 -25.46 1.40
C HIS A 93 2.42 -26.49 0.30
N SER A 94 1.67 -27.59 0.33
CA SER A 94 1.76 -28.64 -0.68
C SER A 94 0.40 -29.08 -1.17
N VAL A 95 0.37 -29.51 -2.44
CA VAL A 95 -0.72 -30.28 -3.01
C VAL A 95 -0.26 -31.72 -3.20
N SER A 96 -1.08 -32.68 -2.79
CA SER A 96 -0.95 -34.09 -3.11
C SER A 96 -2.04 -34.47 -4.12
N VAL A 97 -1.64 -35.03 -5.25
CA VAL A 97 -2.52 -35.51 -6.31
C VAL A 97 -2.58 -37.03 -6.27
N THR A 98 -3.78 -37.59 -6.28
CA THR A 98 -4.02 -39.03 -6.45
C THR A 98 -4.69 -39.26 -7.80
N VAL A 99 -4.08 -40.09 -8.65
CA VAL A 99 -4.61 -40.47 -9.97
C VAL A 99 -5.04 -41.94 -9.91
N ARG A 100 -6.28 -42.23 -10.34
CA ARG A 100 -6.87 -43.58 -10.35
C ARG A 100 -7.41 -43.93 -11.73
N ASP A 101 -7.24 -45.19 -12.13
CA ASP A 101 -7.68 -45.75 -13.42
C ASP A 101 -9.09 -46.38 -13.40
N GLY A 102 -9.72 -46.50 -12.22
CA GLY A 102 -11.01 -47.17 -12.06
C GLY A 102 -10.97 -48.70 -12.18
N LYS A 103 -9.79 -49.29 -12.33
CA LYS A 103 -9.49 -50.74 -12.39
C LYS A 103 -8.72 -51.25 -11.17
N GLY A 104 -8.43 -50.35 -10.22
CA GLY A 104 -7.77 -50.65 -8.95
C GLY A 104 -6.36 -50.10 -8.87
N GLY A 105 -5.84 -49.47 -9.93
CA GLY A 105 -4.57 -48.77 -9.91
C GLY A 105 -4.67 -47.36 -9.36
N GLU A 106 -3.62 -46.97 -8.64
CA GLU A 106 -3.52 -45.69 -7.95
C GLU A 106 -2.06 -45.22 -7.94
N SER A 107 -1.84 -43.96 -8.31
CA SER A 107 -0.55 -43.28 -8.18
C SER A 107 -0.70 -41.95 -7.45
N LYS A 108 0.34 -41.54 -6.72
CA LYS A 108 0.37 -40.27 -5.96
C LYS A 108 1.64 -39.50 -6.23
N LEU A 109 1.52 -38.19 -6.36
CA LEU A 109 2.65 -37.26 -6.43
C LEU A 109 2.27 -35.93 -5.79
N SER A 110 3.24 -35.28 -5.15
CA SER A 110 3.06 -33.98 -4.50
C SER A 110 3.91 -32.89 -5.14
N ALA A 111 3.44 -31.67 -5.04
CA ALA A 111 4.17 -30.46 -5.42
C ALA A 111 3.99 -29.37 -4.35
N SER A 112 4.96 -28.45 -4.26
CA SER A 112 4.97 -27.37 -3.27
C SER A 112 4.54 -26.02 -3.87
N LEU A 113 3.90 -25.20 -3.04
CA LEU A 113 3.61 -23.78 -3.26
C LEU A 113 4.24 -22.99 -2.11
N ASN A 114 5.04 -21.98 -2.41
CA ASN A 114 5.51 -21.04 -1.39
C ASN A 114 4.56 -19.84 -1.30
N VAL A 115 3.95 -19.63 -0.14
CA VAL A 115 3.02 -18.52 0.09
C VAL A 115 3.75 -17.42 0.86
N LEU A 116 3.79 -16.22 0.29
CA LEU A 116 4.33 -15.03 0.96
C LEU A 116 3.25 -14.41 1.85
N LYS A 117 3.65 -13.72 2.92
CA LYS A 117 2.73 -12.86 3.68
C LYS A 117 1.93 -11.96 2.74
N PRO A 118 0.65 -11.72 3.02
CA PRO A 118 -0.11 -10.76 2.23
C PRO A 118 0.49 -9.36 2.41
N ILE A 119 0.57 -8.61 1.31
CA ILE A 119 1.19 -7.28 1.31
C ILE A 119 0.18 -6.30 1.92
N THR A 120 0.54 -5.74 3.07
CA THR A 120 -0.18 -4.61 3.65
C THR A 120 0.51 -3.33 3.21
N GLN A 121 -0.17 -2.46 2.48
CA GLN A 121 0.45 -1.25 1.95
C GLN A 121 -0.57 -0.11 1.79
N VAL A 122 -0.05 1.11 1.73
CA VAL A 122 -0.84 2.30 1.41
C VAL A 122 -0.42 2.83 0.05
N THR A 123 -1.37 3.03 -0.85
CA THR A 123 -1.16 3.68 -2.14
C THR A 123 -2.00 4.94 -2.23
N GLY A 124 -1.62 5.84 -3.12
CA GLY A 124 -2.47 6.98 -3.42
C GLY A 124 -1.97 7.88 -4.52
N THR A 125 -2.80 8.86 -4.83
CA THR A 125 -2.50 9.96 -5.74
C THR A 125 -2.51 11.27 -4.95
N ALA A 126 -1.52 12.12 -5.16
CA ALA A 126 -1.52 13.49 -4.66
C ALA A 126 -1.62 14.46 -5.84
N SER A 127 -2.53 15.42 -5.76
CA SER A 127 -2.75 16.38 -6.85
C SER A 127 -3.17 17.75 -6.33
N PHE A 128 -2.74 18.82 -7.01
CA PHE A 128 -3.19 20.16 -6.63
C PHE A 128 -4.69 20.35 -6.86
N VAL A 129 -5.32 21.05 -5.92
CA VAL A 129 -6.66 21.58 -6.13
C VAL A 129 -6.67 22.65 -7.22
N ALA A 130 -7.85 22.93 -7.76
CA ALA A 130 -8.01 23.95 -8.79
C ALA A 130 -7.47 25.32 -8.31
N GLY A 131 -6.66 25.97 -9.15
CA GLY A 131 -6.07 27.28 -8.85
C GLY A 131 -4.67 27.22 -8.24
N VAL A 132 -4.20 26.05 -7.80
CA VAL A 132 -2.82 25.85 -7.34
C VAL A 132 -2.04 25.10 -8.43
N SER A 133 -0.78 25.51 -8.64
CA SER A 133 0.11 24.84 -9.59
C SER A 133 1.53 24.81 -9.05
N GLY A 134 2.26 23.75 -9.37
CA GLY A 134 3.62 23.53 -8.90
C GLY A 134 4.16 22.19 -9.34
N ASP A 135 5.31 21.80 -8.78
CA ASP A 135 5.93 20.49 -8.98
C ASP A 135 6.05 19.76 -7.64
N LEU A 136 5.41 18.59 -7.56
CA LEU A 136 5.42 17.72 -6.39
C LEU A 136 6.61 16.75 -6.40
N ALA A 137 7.54 16.84 -7.35
CA ALA A 137 8.73 16.00 -7.39
C ALA A 137 9.46 15.98 -6.04
N ASN A 138 9.77 14.77 -5.58
CA ASN A 138 10.42 14.50 -4.29
C ASN A 138 9.62 14.92 -3.05
N ALA A 139 8.32 15.22 -3.17
CA ALA A 139 7.47 15.40 -2.00
C ALA A 139 7.52 14.15 -1.11
N LYS A 140 7.56 14.35 0.21
CA LYS A 140 7.62 13.31 1.23
C LYS A 140 6.20 12.93 1.63
N VAL A 141 5.86 11.65 1.50
CA VAL A 141 4.64 11.07 2.05
C VAL A 141 4.94 10.43 3.38
N SER A 142 4.16 10.75 4.41
CA SER A 142 4.44 10.38 5.79
C SER A 142 3.21 9.77 6.47
N LEU A 143 3.40 8.71 7.25
CA LEU A 143 2.40 8.12 8.15
C LEU A 143 2.74 8.46 9.60
N TYR A 144 1.71 8.76 10.38
CA TYR A 144 1.77 9.06 11.80
C TYR A 144 0.73 8.25 12.55
N THR A 145 1.02 7.90 13.80
CA THR A 145 0.09 7.17 14.69
C THR A 145 -0.68 8.10 15.63
N SER A 146 -0.35 9.39 15.66
CA SER A 146 -0.99 10.43 16.45
C SER A 146 -0.84 11.80 15.77
N LEU A 147 -1.70 12.75 16.12
CA LEU A 147 -1.57 14.15 15.67
C LEU A 147 -0.31 14.82 16.27
N GLU A 148 0.04 14.48 17.51
CA GLU A 148 1.28 14.95 18.15
C GLU A 148 2.53 14.55 17.34
N ASN A 149 2.57 13.32 16.82
CA ASN A 149 3.68 12.88 15.97
C ASN A 149 3.74 13.68 14.66
N PHE A 150 2.60 14.13 14.13
CA PHE A 150 2.58 15.00 12.97
C PHE A 150 3.14 16.39 13.31
N GLU A 151 2.66 17.01 14.39
CA GLU A 151 3.12 18.33 14.86
C GLU A 151 4.62 18.37 15.15
N LEU A 152 5.18 17.28 15.67
CA LEU A 152 6.61 17.14 15.94
C LEU A 152 7.43 16.63 14.74
N ASN A 153 6.80 16.40 13.58
CA ASN A 153 7.41 15.82 12.37
C ASN A 153 8.14 14.48 12.64
N GLN A 154 7.49 13.59 13.39
CA GLN A 154 7.98 12.25 13.76
C GLN A 154 7.15 11.14 13.09
N PRO A 155 7.28 10.95 11.77
CA PRO A 155 6.55 9.89 11.08
C PRO A 155 7.06 8.52 11.48
N VAL A 156 6.13 7.57 11.63
CA VAL A 156 6.47 6.15 11.83
C VAL A 156 6.98 5.51 10.54
N ARG A 157 6.59 6.06 9.38
CA ARG A 157 7.07 5.64 8.06
C ARG A 157 6.94 6.77 7.07
N PHE A 158 7.87 6.86 6.13
CA PHE A 158 7.79 7.83 5.04
C PHE A 158 8.44 7.31 3.76
N VAL A 159 8.01 7.84 2.62
CA VAL A 159 8.55 7.59 1.28
C VAL A 159 8.55 8.89 0.48
N ALA A 160 9.22 8.91 -0.66
CA ALA A 160 9.01 9.96 -1.65
C ALA A 160 7.85 9.59 -2.59
N VAL A 161 7.16 10.60 -3.11
CA VAL A 161 6.24 10.40 -4.24
C VAL A 161 6.99 9.91 -5.49
N SER A 162 6.24 9.30 -6.40
CA SER A 162 6.68 8.85 -7.71
C SER A 162 6.05 9.71 -8.81
N GLY A 163 6.91 10.32 -9.63
CA GLY A 163 6.53 11.24 -10.69
C GLY A 163 6.96 12.69 -10.42
N THR A 164 6.52 13.59 -11.29
CA THR A 164 6.82 15.03 -11.29
C THR A 164 5.59 15.82 -11.75
N GLY A 165 5.57 17.13 -11.51
CA GLY A 165 4.47 18.02 -11.85
C GLY A 165 3.38 18.05 -10.77
N GLY A 166 2.19 18.52 -11.15
CA GLY A 166 1.09 18.73 -10.22
C GLY A 166 0.25 17.50 -9.86
N ASN A 167 0.59 16.33 -10.40
CA ASN A 167 -0.07 15.05 -10.12
C ASN A 167 1.00 13.97 -9.99
N VAL A 168 1.04 13.31 -8.84
CA VAL A 168 2.02 12.27 -8.52
C VAL A 168 1.33 11.10 -7.81
N THR A 169 2.00 9.95 -7.78
CA THR A 169 1.52 8.76 -7.07
C THR A 169 2.47 8.37 -5.95
N PHE A 170 2.05 7.52 -5.03
CA PHE A 170 2.94 6.98 -4.01
C PHE A 170 2.53 5.57 -3.60
N THR A 171 3.50 4.83 -3.03
CA THR A 171 3.29 3.53 -2.40
C THR A 171 4.15 3.43 -1.15
N ILE A 172 3.53 3.19 -0.01
CA ILE A 172 4.18 2.87 1.26
C ILE A 172 4.01 1.36 1.46
N PRO A 173 5.02 0.54 1.12
CA PRO A 173 4.92 -0.93 1.23
C PRO A 173 4.97 -1.39 2.68
N ASP A 174 4.64 -2.63 3.00
CA ASP A 174 4.88 -3.25 4.33
C ASP A 174 4.45 -2.39 5.54
N VAL A 175 3.27 -1.78 5.47
CA VAL A 175 2.68 -1.03 6.58
C VAL A 175 2.06 -2.01 7.56
N LEU A 176 2.27 -1.83 8.87
CA LEU A 176 1.58 -2.67 9.86
C LEU A 176 0.10 -2.31 9.91
N PRO A 177 -0.82 -3.28 10.12
CA PRO A 177 -2.24 -2.97 10.28
C PRO A 177 -2.47 -2.01 11.45
N GLY A 178 -3.38 -1.05 11.26
CA GLY A 178 -3.68 -0.03 12.25
C GLY A 178 -4.29 1.23 11.65
N ASN A 179 -4.47 2.23 12.51
CA ASN A 179 -5.01 3.53 12.14
C ASN A 179 -3.87 4.52 12.04
N TYR A 180 -3.85 5.29 10.96
CA TYR A 180 -2.80 6.26 10.70
C TYR A 180 -3.36 7.60 10.26
N TYR A 181 -2.60 8.65 10.51
CA TYR A 181 -2.73 9.92 9.82
C TYR A 181 -1.70 9.98 8.70
N LEU A 182 -2.06 10.57 7.57
CA LEU A 182 -1.20 10.65 6.39
C LEU A 182 -1.05 12.11 5.95
N SER A 183 0.18 12.51 5.65
CA SER A 183 0.46 13.77 4.96
C SER A 183 1.39 13.59 3.77
N VAL A 184 1.30 14.51 2.82
CA VAL A 184 2.22 14.69 1.71
C VAL A 184 2.77 16.12 1.82
N TRP A 185 4.08 16.26 1.98
CA TRP A 185 4.73 17.56 2.16
C TRP A 185 5.85 17.75 1.12
N LYS A 186 5.86 18.92 0.50
CA LYS A 186 6.92 19.39 -0.39
C LYS A 186 7.50 20.67 0.20
N ASP A 187 8.73 20.53 0.68
CA ASP A 187 9.59 21.64 1.06
C ASP A 187 10.14 22.31 -0.21
N ASN A 188 9.70 23.54 -0.48
CA ASN A 188 10.02 24.30 -1.68
C ASN A 188 11.21 25.24 -1.49
N ASN A 189 11.44 25.71 -0.26
CA ASN A 189 12.53 26.63 0.07
C ASN A 189 13.73 25.93 0.75
N ASN A 190 13.62 24.62 0.99
CA ASN A 190 14.60 23.76 1.63
C ASN A 190 14.93 24.16 3.08
N SER A 191 13.96 24.74 3.80
CA SER A 191 14.07 25.14 5.20
C SER A 191 14.02 23.95 6.17
N LYS A 192 13.46 22.82 5.72
CA LYS A 192 13.11 21.63 6.53
C LYS A 192 12.03 21.90 7.58
N GLU A 193 11.37 23.03 7.51
CA GLU A 193 10.23 23.39 8.34
C GLU A 193 9.01 23.56 7.43
N LEU A 194 7.83 23.22 7.93
CA LEU A 194 6.60 23.42 7.17
C LEU A 194 6.23 24.90 7.24
N ASP A 195 6.53 25.66 6.19
CA ASP A 195 6.39 27.11 6.19
C ASP A 195 5.66 27.66 4.94
N LYS A 196 5.56 28.99 4.86
CA LYS A 196 4.84 29.68 3.79
C LYS A 196 5.50 29.39 2.43
N GLY A 197 4.68 28.94 1.48
CA GLY A 197 5.11 28.61 0.12
C GLY A 197 5.40 27.12 -0.09
N ASP A 198 5.44 26.32 0.97
CA ASP A 198 5.49 24.87 0.86
C ASP A 198 4.17 24.29 0.37
N PHE A 199 4.22 23.08 -0.19
CA PHE A 199 3.01 22.34 -0.50
C PHE A 199 2.71 21.29 0.56
N ILE A 200 1.45 21.24 0.99
CA ILE A 200 0.96 20.28 1.96
C ILE A 200 -0.37 19.68 1.49
N GLY A 201 -0.52 18.40 1.71
CA GLY A 201 -1.79 17.69 1.62
C GLY A 201 -1.91 16.72 2.77
N ILE A 202 -3.12 16.54 3.29
CA ILE A 202 -3.40 15.59 4.36
C ILE A 202 -4.53 14.67 3.95
N TYR A 203 -4.51 13.44 4.46
CA TYR A 203 -5.67 12.57 4.32
C TYR A 203 -6.77 13.04 5.27
N GLY A 204 -7.82 13.64 4.70
CA GLY A 204 -8.84 14.37 5.43
C GLY A 204 -9.22 15.64 4.67
N GLU A 205 -9.50 16.71 5.41
CA GLU A 205 -9.87 18.01 4.86
C GLU A 205 -8.93 19.10 5.36
N ILE A 206 -8.64 20.09 4.52
CA ILE A 206 -8.00 21.34 4.92
C ILE A 206 -9.06 22.44 4.84
N ASN A 207 -9.37 23.07 5.97
CA ASN A 207 -10.38 24.12 6.07
C ASN A 207 -9.76 25.38 6.67
N LEU A 208 -9.73 26.48 5.90
CA LEU A 208 -9.32 27.81 6.39
C LEU A 208 -7.94 27.84 7.08
N GLY A 209 -6.95 27.13 6.54
CA GLY A 209 -5.61 27.00 7.14
C GLY A 209 -5.53 26.03 8.32
N ALA A 210 -6.63 25.42 8.75
CA ALA A 210 -6.62 24.36 9.76
C ALA A 210 -6.63 22.97 9.10
N TYR A 211 -5.82 22.06 9.66
CA TYR A 211 -5.79 20.66 9.26
C TYR A 211 -6.87 19.87 9.98
N SER A 212 -7.77 19.22 9.23
CA SER A 212 -8.73 18.26 9.77
C SER A 212 -8.37 16.86 9.27
N PHE A 213 -7.61 16.14 10.07
CA PHE A 213 -7.18 14.78 9.74
C PHE A 213 -8.30 13.76 9.86
N SER A 214 -8.39 12.88 8.86
CA SER A 214 -9.17 11.65 8.92
C SER A 214 -8.24 10.47 9.23
N GLU A 215 -8.71 9.51 10.01
CA GLU A 215 -7.95 8.28 10.24
C GLU A 215 -8.01 7.37 9.01
N LEU A 216 -6.84 7.06 8.45
CA LEU A 216 -6.66 6.06 7.42
C LEU A 216 -6.57 4.68 8.05
N GLN A 217 -7.55 3.83 7.76
CA GLN A 217 -7.61 2.46 8.27
C GLN A 217 -6.81 1.53 7.34
N VAL A 218 -5.74 0.94 7.87
CA VAL A 218 -4.90 -0.03 7.15
C VAL A 218 -5.16 -1.41 7.73
N LYS A 219 -5.69 -2.31 6.90
CA LYS A 219 -6.03 -3.69 7.29
C LYS A 219 -4.97 -4.67 6.85
N GLU A 220 -4.82 -5.73 7.63
CA GLU A 220 -3.87 -6.79 7.34
C GLU A 220 -4.10 -7.43 5.96
N GLY A 221 -3.04 -7.44 5.17
CA GLY A 221 -3.01 -8.05 3.85
C GLY A 221 -3.74 -7.28 2.75
N GLU A 222 -4.15 -6.04 3.02
CA GLU A 222 -4.86 -5.19 2.08
C GLU A 222 -3.99 -4.05 1.53
N THR A 223 -4.31 -3.62 0.31
CA THR A 223 -3.83 -2.34 -0.24
C THR A 223 -4.88 -1.28 0.05
N THR A 224 -4.57 -0.36 0.96
CA THR A 224 -5.41 0.81 1.23
C THR A 224 -5.08 1.91 0.23
N ASN A 225 -6.04 2.33 -0.59
CA ASN A 225 -5.85 3.41 -1.56
C ASN A 225 -6.49 4.73 -1.08
N CYS A 226 -5.84 5.86 -1.33
CA CYS A 226 -6.34 7.19 -0.96
C CYS A 226 -6.03 8.26 -2.02
N ILE A 227 -6.75 9.38 -1.96
CA ILE A 227 -6.54 10.56 -2.79
C ILE A 227 -6.24 11.71 -1.85
N ILE A 228 -5.21 12.50 -2.18
CA ILE A 228 -4.74 13.63 -1.39
C ILE A 228 -4.79 14.89 -2.24
N ASP A 229 -5.58 15.84 -1.78
CA ASP A 229 -5.62 17.19 -2.34
C ASP A 229 -4.45 18.01 -1.76
N MET A 230 -3.67 18.60 -2.66
CA MET A 230 -2.48 19.40 -2.33
C MET A 230 -2.81 20.88 -2.39
N TRP A 231 -2.28 21.60 -1.41
CA TRP A 231 -2.46 23.04 -1.21
C TRP A 231 -1.10 23.71 -1.07
N ILE A 232 -1.04 25.01 -1.34
CA ILE A 232 0.09 25.84 -0.95
C ILE A 232 -0.19 26.40 0.44
N LEU A 233 0.82 26.38 1.31
CA LEU A 233 0.74 27.00 2.63
C LEU A 233 0.86 28.52 2.50
N ASP A 234 -0.18 29.21 2.95
CA ASP A 234 -0.33 30.66 2.88
C ASP A 234 -0.70 31.30 4.23
N PHE A 235 -0.25 30.71 5.35
CA PHE A 235 -0.48 31.29 6.67
C PHE A 235 0.00 32.74 6.74
N ASN A 236 -0.82 33.58 7.38
CA ASN A 236 -0.42 34.92 7.79
C ASN A 236 0.71 34.83 8.81
N THR A 237 1.89 35.26 8.42
CA THR A 237 3.01 35.62 9.28
C THR A 237 2.68 36.89 10.08
N PRO A 238 3.07 36.96 11.37
CA PRO A 238 2.96 38.20 12.13
C PRO A 238 4.04 39.21 11.71
N PRO A 239 3.78 40.52 11.80
CA PRO A 239 4.77 41.53 11.44
C PRO A 239 5.96 41.55 12.41
N LEU A 240 7.14 41.83 11.88
CA LEU A 240 8.40 41.94 12.63
C LEU A 240 8.89 43.38 12.67
N ILE A 241 9.06 43.94 13.88
CA ILE A 241 9.72 45.24 14.06
C ILE A 241 11.23 45.05 13.87
N THR A 242 11.80 45.69 12.86
CA THR A 242 13.23 45.63 12.54
C THR A 242 14.02 46.76 13.18
N SER A 243 13.37 47.90 13.44
CA SER A 243 14.01 49.05 14.09
C SER A 243 13.01 49.90 14.88
N PHE A 244 13.43 50.39 16.04
CA PHE A 244 12.69 51.35 16.87
C PHE A 244 13.67 52.40 17.41
N ASN A 245 13.56 53.64 16.94
CA ASN A 245 14.50 54.71 17.29
C ASN A 245 13.76 55.90 17.91
N VAL A 246 14.40 56.50 18.91
CA VAL A 246 13.96 57.75 19.53
C VAL A 246 15.13 58.73 19.53
N PHE A 247 14.95 59.91 18.95
CA PHE A 247 16.00 60.93 18.91
C PHE A 247 15.46 62.37 19.06
N PRO A 248 16.06 63.20 19.93
CA PRO A 248 17.17 62.87 20.84
C PRO A 248 16.66 62.08 22.07
N THR A 249 17.54 61.30 22.69
CA THR A 249 17.22 60.47 23.87
C THR A 249 17.32 61.23 25.20
N THR A 250 17.80 62.48 25.17
CA THR A 250 17.85 63.37 26.34
C THR A 250 17.29 64.72 25.95
N LEU A 251 16.31 65.18 26.71
CA LEU A 251 15.49 66.35 26.44
C LEU A 251 15.27 67.15 27.71
N ASN A 252 15.09 68.46 27.58
CA ASN A 252 14.50 69.25 28.67
C ASN A 252 12.99 69.00 28.74
N PRO A 253 12.35 69.19 29.90
CA PRO A 253 10.91 69.04 30.04
C PRO A 253 10.11 69.83 29.00
N GLY A 254 9.10 69.19 28.39
CA GLY A 254 8.27 69.79 27.33
C GLY A 254 8.90 69.84 25.93
N GLN A 255 10.14 69.40 25.75
CA GLN A 255 10.74 69.27 24.41
C GLN A 255 10.29 67.98 23.69
N ARG A 256 10.55 67.90 22.39
CA ARG A 256 10.09 66.80 21.53
C ARG A 256 11.23 65.92 21.02
N ALA A 257 10.96 64.63 20.92
CA ALA A 257 11.76 63.66 20.18
C ALA A 257 11.00 63.15 18.96
N ASN A 258 11.75 62.82 17.92
CA ASN A 258 11.28 62.01 16.81
C ASN A 258 11.29 60.54 17.25
N VAL A 259 10.21 59.82 16.99
CA VAL A 259 10.12 58.37 17.13
C VAL A 259 9.93 57.78 15.73
N SER A 260 10.81 56.87 15.33
CA SER A 260 10.70 56.16 14.06
C SER A 260 10.73 54.64 14.25
N VAL A 261 9.82 53.96 13.55
CA VAL A 261 9.66 52.50 13.56
C VAL A 261 9.78 51.98 12.14
N GLU A 262 10.60 50.95 11.96
CA GLU A 262 10.62 50.12 10.76
C GLU A 262 10.10 48.75 11.15
N ALA A 263 9.10 48.27 10.41
CA ALA A 263 8.56 46.94 10.54
C ALA A 263 8.35 46.35 9.14
N ILE A 264 8.55 45.04 9.04
CA ILE A 264 8.31 44.28 7.82
C ILE A 264 7.23 43.24 8.10
N ASP A 265 6.59 42.81 7.03
CA ASP A 265 5.61 41.74 7.05
C ASP A 265 5.78 40.92 5.78
N ASP A 266 6.01 39.63 5.93
CA ASP A 266 6.36 38.75 4.81
C ASP A 266 5.12 38.38 3.97
N ASP A 267 3.91 38.68 4.46
CA ASP A 267 2.65 38.64 3.69
C ASP A 267 2.33 39.95 2.98
N ASN A 268 3.11 40.99 3.28
CA ASN A 268 2.89 42.34 2.80
C ASN A 268 1.50 42.86 3.21
N ASP A 269 1.07 42.49 4.42
CA ASP A 269 -0.14 43.01 5.05
C ASP A 269 -0.04 44.50 5.36
N ALA A 270 -1.19 45.16 5.42
CA ALA A 270 -1.25 46.55 5.84
C ALA A 270 -0.97 46.68 7.35
N LEU A 271 0.18 47.26 7.68
CA LEU A 271 0.61 47.43 9.08
C LEU A 271 -0.09 48.60 9.78
N THR A 272 -0.46 48.35 11.03
CA THR A 272 -0.98 49.38 11.95
C THR A 272 -0.03 49.54 13.13
N TYR A 273 0.13 50.79 13.59
CA TYR A 273 1.12 51.17 14.60
C TYR A 273 0.42 51.79 15.81
N GLN A 274 0.75 51.30 17.00
CA GLN A 274 0.25 51.82 18.27
C GLN A 274 1.43 52.03 19.21
N TYR A 275 1.42 53.17 19.92
CA TYR A 275 2.49 53.57 20.83
C TYR A 275 1.92 53.75 22.24
N SER A 276 2.72 53.39 23.24
CA SER A 276 2.43 53.57 24.66
C SER A 276 3.59 54.29 25.34
N VAL A 277 3.27 55.25 26.21
CA VAL A 277 4.27 56.04 26.95
C VAL A 277 3.93 56.10 28.42
N ASN A 278 4.94 56.01 29.28
CA ASN A 278 4.76 56.16 30.74
C ASN A 278 4.86 57.63 31.21
N GLY A 279 5.15 58.56 30.31
CA GLY A 279 5.24 59.99 30.56
C GLY A 279 5.17 60.78 29.25
N GLY A 280 4.57 61.97 29.29
CA GLY A 280 4.37 62.78 28.09
C GLY A 280 3.23 62.26 27.21
N PHE A 281 3.28 62.55 25.91
CA PHE A 281 2.29 62.07 24.93
C PHE A 281 2.85 61.97 23.51
N ILE A 282 2.25 61.09 22.71
CA ILE A 282 2.57 60.88 21.30
C ILE A 282 1.70 61.79 20.43
N ILE A 283 2.30 62.37 19.40
CA ILE A 283 1.67 63.24 18.40
C ILE A 283 1.92 62.62 17.02
N GLY A 284 0.84 62.27 16.33
CA GLY A 284 0.87 61.63 15.02
C GLY A 284 0.55 60.14 15.07
N THR A 285 0.59 59.50 13.90
CA THR A 285 0.32 58.06 13.70
C THR A 285 1.27 57.49 12.64
N GLY A 286 1.37 56.15 12.57
CA GLY A 286 2.20 55.47 11.57
C GLY A 286 3.65 55.31 12.01
N THR A 287 4.57 55.18 11.06
CA THR A 287 5.99 54.84 11.29
C THR A 287 6.84 55.97 11.84
N ASN A 288 6.40 57.22 11.72
CA ASN A 288 7.13 58.40 12.19
C ASN A 288 6.20 59.29 13.00
N VAL A 289 6.45 59.39 14.30
CA VAL A 289 5.65 60.20 15.23
C VAL A 289 6.56 61.13 16.04
N GLN A 290 5.96 62.09 16.74
CA GLN A 290 6.65 62.92 17.71
C GLN A 290 6.24 62.49 19.12
N TRP A 291 7.19 62.45 20.04
CA TRP A 291 6.90 62.32 21.46
C TRP A 291 7.25 63.63 22.17
N GLU A 292 6.32 64.18 22.95
CA GLU A 292 6.56 65.36 23.78
C GLU A 292 6.82 64.93 25.23
N ALA A 293 7.99 65.28 25.75
CA ALA A 293 8.42 64.91 27.09
C ALA A 293 7.54 65.58 28.17
N PRO A 294 7.25 64.90 29.29
CA PRO A 294 6.49 65.50 30.38
C PRO A 294 7.20 66.73 30.97
N LEU A 295 6.43 67.59 31.64
CA LEU A 295 6.95 68.81 32.27
C LEU A 295 7.77 68.54 33.54
N THR A 296 7.78 67.29 34.02
CA THR A 296 8.57 66.84 35.16
C THR A 296 9.75 65.99 34.69
N PRO A 297 10.98 66.26 35.16
CA PRO A 297 12.15 65.42 34.83
C PRO A 297 11.99 63.98 35.30
N GLY A 298 12.48 63.03 34.52
CA GLY A 298 12.52 61.61 34.84
C GLY A 298 12.71 60.74 33.60
N ASP A 299 13.03 59.47 33.82
CA ASP A 299 13.19 58.51 32.73
C ASP A 299 11.81 58.11 32.18
N CYS A 300 11.65 58.24 30.87
CA CYS A 300 10.43 57.87 30.16
C CYS A 300 10.73 56.75 29.16
N ASN A 301 9.79 55.82 29.03
CA ASN A 301 9.83 54.73 28.07
C ASN A 301 8.72 54.93 27.03
N ILE A 302 9.06 54.60 25.78
CA ILE A 302 8.14 54.53 24.66
C ILE A 302 8.16 53.07 24.19
N VAL A 303 6.99 52.44 24.11
CA VAL A 303 6.77 51.07 23.66
C VAL A 303 5.85 51.08 22.46
#